data_AF-A0A925X1C6-F1
#
_entry.id   AF-A0A925X1C6-F1
#
_cell.length_a   1.000
_cell.length_b   1.000
_cell.length_c   1.000
_cell.angle_alpha   90.00
_cell.angle_beta   90.00
_cell.angle_gamma   90.00
#
_symmetry.space_group_name_H-M   'P 1'
#
loop_
_entity.id
_entity.type
_entity.pdbx_description
1 polymer ?
#
loop_
_entity_poly.entity_id
_entity_poly.type
_entity_poly.pdbx_seq_one_letter_code
_entity_poly.pdbx_strand_id
1 'polypeptide(L)'
;MALAFVITLERELPEAETYRKSGSGKALARETSRLDLAARTKKVTAIESLLSENPEKLREQLRADGFDPDKMRLPAEQWFPATDGLATVRGLSEHVAAKLNDFKQPNPILRDLKAVETLLVAAQAAGVKFHFTKTEL
;
A
#
# COMPACT_ATOMS: atom_id res chain seq x y z
N MET A 1 7.69 -9.83 14.10
CA MET A 1 8.09 -8.81 13.11
C MET A 1 6.81 -8.12 12.62
N ALA A 2 6.83 -6.81 12.39
CA ALA A 2 5.64 -6.06 11.97
C ALA A 2 5.76 -5.70 10.48
N LEU A 3 4.81 -6.17 9.69
CA LEU A 3 4.65 -5.73 8.31
C LEU A 3 4.14 -4.29 8.28
N ALA A 4 4.50 -3.54 7.25
CA ALA A 4 4.01 -2.21 6.97
C ALA A 4 3.78 -2.06 5.45
N PHE A 5 2.66 -1.43 5.07
CA PHE A 5 2.43 -1.04 3.68
C PHE A 5 3.11 0.29 3.36
N VAL A 6 4.00 0.29 2.38
CA VAL A 6 4.70 1.47 1.90
C VAL A 6 4.34 1.73 0.45
N ILE A 7 4.10 2.99 0.11
CA ILE A 7 3.82 3.42 -1.25
C ILE A 7 5.14 3.72 -1.95
N THR A 8 5.32 3.11 -3.10
CA THR A 8 6.42 3.38 -4.01
C THR A 8 5.85 4.10 -5.23
N LEU A 9 6.46 5.22 -5.59
CA LEU A 9 6.08 6.03 -6.74
C LEU A 9 7.10 5.85 -7.87
N GLU A 10 6.63 5.88 -9.12
CA GLU A 10 7.48 5.78 -10.31
C GLU A 10 8.45 6.97 -10.41
N ARG A 11 8.03 8.11 -9.82
CA ARG A 11 8.81 9.33 -9.72
C ARG A 11 8.85 9.79 -8.27
N GLU A 12 10.02 10.14 -7.77
CA GLU A 12 10.16 10.69 -6.42
C GLU A 12 9.45 12.04 -6.31
N LEU A 13 8.54 12.12 -5.34
CA LEU A 13 7.82 13.32 -4.96
C LEU A 13 8.22 13.69 -3.52
N PRO A 14 8.30 14.99 -3.17
CA PRO A 14 8.61 15.42 -1.80
C PRO A 14 7.60 14.88 -0.76
N GLU A 15 6.36 14.64 -1.18
CA GLU A 15 5.32 14.00 -0.38
C GLU A 15 5.66 12.55 -0.03
N ALA A 16 6.40 11.83 -0.88
CA ALA A 16 6.80 10.44 -0.64
C ALA A 16 7.83 10.34 0.51
N GLU A 17 8.71 11.34 0.61
CA GLU A 17 9.65 11.42 1.72
C GLU A 17 8.94 11.74 3.04
N THR A 18 7.93 12.63 2.98
CA THR A 18 7.07 12.95 4.13
C THR A 18 6.28 11.72 4.60
N TYR A 19 5.76 10.93 3.66
CA TYR A 19 5.09 9.66 3.94
C TYR A 19 6.05 8.61 4.54
N ARG A 20 7.27 8.47 4.01
CA ARG A 20 8.29 7.59 4.60
C ARG A 20 8.62 8.01 6.03
N LYS A 21 8.77 9.32 6.29
CA LYS A 21 9.04 9.88 7.62
C LYS A 21 7.86 9.70 8.58
N SER A 22 6.62 9.63 8.10
CA SER A 22 5.45 9.46 8.97
C SER A 22 5.36 8.05 9.58
N GLY A 23 6.12 7.08 9.06
CA GLY A 23 6.07 5.68 9.51
C GLY A 23 4.71 5.03 9.30
N SER A 24 3.92 5.58 8.37
CA SER A 24 2.57 5.12 8.07
C SER A 24 2.59 3.80 7.30
N GLY A 25 1.68 2.89 7.64
CA GLY A 25 1.58 1.57 7.02
C GLY A 25 1.55 0.41 8.00
N LYS A 26 2.04 0.60 9.24
CA LYS A 26 1.99 -0.44 10.30
C LYS A 26 0.55 -0.75 10.73
N ALA A 27 -0.29 0.28 10.85
CA ALA A 27 -1.69 0.08 11.21
C ALA A 27 -2.47 -0.58 10.07
N LEU A 28 -2.18 -0.18 8.82
CA LEU A 28 -2.76 -0.80 7.63
C LEU A 28 -2.41 -2.29 7.55
N ALA A 29 -1.14 -2.64 7.74
CA ALA A 29 -0.68 -4.02 7.69
C ALA A 29 -1.26 -4.90 8.80
N ARG A 30 -1.42 -4.36 10.01
CA ARG A 30 -2.03 -5.09 11.14
C ARG A 30 -3.51 -5.42 10.92
N GLU A 31 -4.23 -4.56 10.21
CA GLU A 31 -5.67 -4.70 9.98
C GLU A 31 -5.99 -5.04 8.52
N THR A 32 -5.01 -5.58 7.78
CA THR A 32 -5.13 -5.95 6.36
C THR A 32 -6.38 -6.78 6.07
N SER A 33 -6.66 -7.81 6.87
CA SER A 33 -7.82 -8.67 6.67
C SER A 33 -9.16 -7.92 6.82
N ARG A 34 -9.21 -6.93 7.71
CA ARG A 34 -10.41 -6.09 7.88
C ARG A 34 -10.53 -5.04 6.77
N LEU A 35 -9.39 -4.50 6.32
CA LEU A 35 -9.34 -3.59 5.18
C LEU A 35 -9.75 -4.30 3.88
N ASP A 36 -9.36 -5.57 3.69
CA ASP A 36 -9.82 -6.35 2.53
C ASP A 36 -11.34 -6.57 2.58
N LEU A 37 -11.90 -6.89 3.76
CA LEU A 37 -13.34 -7.02 3.93
C LEU A 37 -14.08 -5.70 3.70
N ALA A 38 -13.51 -4.58 4.15
CA ALA A 38 -14.02 -3.24 3.88
C ALA A 38 -13.98 -2.90 2.38
N ALA A 39 -12.88 -3.25 1.69
CA ALA A 39 -12.73 -3.05 0.25
C ALA A 39 -13.80 -3.82 -0.53
N ARG A 40 -14.01 -5.10 -0.20
CA ARG A 40 -15.08 -5.93 -0.78
C ARG A 40 -16.47 -5.34 -0.55
N THR A 41 -16.73 -4.85 0.66
CA THR A 41 -18.02 -4.23 1.02
C THR A 41 -18.27 -2.97 0.20
N LYS A 42 -17.24 -2.15 -0.02
CA LYS A 42 -17.30 -0.93 -0.82
C LYS A 42 -17.13 -1.17 -2.33
N LYS A 43 -16.90 -2.41 -2.75
CA LYS A 43 -16.58 -2.81 -4.14
C LYS A 43 -15.40 -2.03 -4.73
N VAL A 44 -14.43 -1.68 -3.89
CA VAL A 44 -13.17 -1.05 -4.32
C VAL A 44 -12.05 -2.07 -4.36
N THR A 45 -10.99 -1.78 -5.11
CA THR A 45 -9.80 -2.65 -5.20
C THR A 45 -9.15 -2.77 -3.82
N ALA A 46 -8.82 -3.98 -3.40
CA ALA A 46 -8.14 -4.19 -2.14
C ALA A 46 -6.70 -3.62 -2.18
N ILE A 47 -6.18 -3.17 -1.03
CA ILE A 47 -4.77 -2.73 -0.93
C ILE A 47 -3.82 -3.84 -1.37
N GLU A 48 -4.15 -5.10 -1.06
CA GLU A 48 -3.36 -6.26 -1.49
C GLU A 48 -3.40 -6.50 -3.00
N SER A 49 -4.47 -6.10 -3.67
CA SER A 49 -4.56 -6.18 -5.14
C SER A 49 -3.82 -5.04 -5.84
N LEU A 50 -3.51 -3.95 -5.12
CA LEU A 50 -2.65 -2.85 -5.57
C LEU A 50 -1.20 -3.03 -5.08
N LEU A 51 -0.91 -4.20 -4.50
CA LEU A 51 0.44 -4.56 -4.12
C LEU A 51 1.21 -5.01 -5.35
N SER A 52 2.35 -4.37 -5.59
CA SER A 52 3.37 -4.93 -6.46
C SER A 52 4.64 -5.06 -5.65
N GLU A 53 5.04 -6.30 -5.37
CA GLU A 53 6.36 -6.57 -4.82
C GLU A 53 7.42 -6.13 -5.84
N ASN A 54 8.47 -5.50 -5.32
CA ASN A 54 9.59 -5.10 -6.16
C ASN A 54 10.34 -6.37 -6.58
N PRO A 55 10.46 -6.67 -7.87
CA PRO A 55 11.07 -7.88 -8.35
C PRO A 55 12.52 -7.99 -7.87
N GLU A 56 13.26 -6.90 -7.66
CA GLU A 56 14.62 -6.94 -7.12
C GLU A 56 14.68 -7.44 -5.67
N LYS A 57 13.75 -7.01 -4.81
CA LYS A 57 13.66 -7.55 -3.44
C LYS A 57 13.29 -9.03 -3.45
N LEU A 58 12.36 -9.42 -4.31
CA LEU A 58 11.99 -10.82 -4.48
C LEU A 58 13.17 -11.64 -5.03
N ARG A 59 14.00 -11.07 -5.93
CA ARG A 59 15.25 -11.67 -6.42
C ARG A 59 16.28 -11.85 -5.31
N GLU A 60 16.45 -10.85 -4.44
CA GLU A 60 17.36 -10.94 -3.30
C GLU A 60 16.90 -12.00 -2.30
N GLN A 61 15.61 -12.04 -2.00
CA GLN A 61 15.04 -13.01 -1.07
C GLN A 61 15.10 -14.43 -1.63
N LEU A 62 14.76 -14.63 -2.92
CA LEU A 62 14.93 -15.92 -3.60
C LEU A 62 16.40 -16.35 -3.64
N ARG A 63 17.33 -15.43 -3.90
CA ARG A 63 18.77 -15.73 -3.80
C ARG A 63 19.16 -16.14 -2.38
N ALA A 64 18.62 -15.48 -1.36
CA ALA A 64 18.86 -15.82 0.05
C ALA A 64 18.29 -17.21 0.41
N ASP A 65 17.14 -17.57 -0.17
CA ASP A 65 16.51 -18.89 -0.01
C ASP A 65 17.13 -19.97 -0.92
N GLY A 66 18.15 -19.63 -1.72
CA GLY A 66 18.90 -20.56 -2.57
C GLY A 66 18.24 -20.86 -3.93
N PHE A 67 17.27 -20.07 -4.35
CA PHE A 67 16.62 -20.17 -5.66
C PHE A 67 17.27 -19.23 -6.70
N ASP A 68 17.39 -19.69 -7.94
CA ASP A 68 17.87 -18.89 -9.08
C ASP A 68 16.76 -17.98 -9.63
N PRO A 69 16.79 -16.65 -9.39
CA PRO A 69 15.77 -15.74 -9.87
C PRO A 69 15.68 -15.61 -11.39
N ASP A 70 16.76 -15.87 -12.13
CA ASP A 70 16.78 -15.82 -13.60
C ASP A 70 16.09 -17.02 -14.27
N LYS A 71 15.88 -18.12 -13.52
CA LYS A 71 15.14 -19.29 -14.01
C LYS A 71 13.66 -19.23 -13.67
N MET A 72 13.23 -18.28 -12.83
CA MET A 72 11.83 -18.06 -12.49
C MET A 72 11.29 -16.84 -13.23
N ARG A 73 10.12 -16.96 -13.87
CA ARG A 73 9.36 -15.80 -14.35
C ARG A 73 8.85 -15.03 -13.13
N LEU A 74 9.64 -14.08 -12.66
CA LEU A 74 9.19 -13.15 -11.64
C LEU A 74 8.11 -12.26 -12.23
N PRO A 75 6.99 -12.04 -11.52
CA PRO A 75 6.00 -11.06 -11.94
C PRO A 75 6.69 -9.70 -12.07
N ALA A 76 6.49 -9.05 -13.22
CA ALA A 76 7.02 -7.72 -13.45
C ALA A 76 6.42 -6.72 -12.47
N GLU A 77 7.19 -5.70 -12.08
CA GLU A 77 6.69 -4.63 -11.22
C GLU A 77 5.48 -3.96 -11.88
N GLN A 78 4.31 -4.10 -11.26
CA GLN A 78 3.06 -3.58 -11.77
C GLN A 78 2.82 -2.20 -11.18
N TRP A 79 2.83 -1.21 -12.07
CA TRP A 79 2.55 0.18 -11.74
C TRP A 79 1.07 0.46 -11.94
N PHE A 80 0.39 0.85 -10.86
CA PHE A 80 -1.03 1.18 -10.85
C PHE A 80 -1.25 2.70 -10.97
N PRO A 81 -2.34 3.15 -11.62
CA PRO A 81 -2.65 4.57 -11.72
C PRO A 81 -3.11 5.11 -10.36
N ALA A 82 -2.60 6.28 -9.95
CA ALA A 82 -2.93 6.93 -8.66
C ALA A 82 -4.43 7.06 -8.38
N THR A 83 -5.24 7.19 -9.43
CA THR A 83 -6.71 7.24 -9.36
C THR A 83 -7.32 5.99 -8.72
N ASP A 84 -6.82 4.80 -9.03
CA ASP A 84 -7.33 3.54 -8.46
C ASP A 84 -7.00 3.45 -6.96
N GLY A 85 -5.77 3.84 -6.60
CA GLY A 85 -5.35 3.94 -5.20
C GLY A 85 -6.21 4.92 -4.40
N LEU A 86 -6.52 6.08 -4.97
CA LEU A 86 -7.36 7.08 -4.31
C LEU A 86 -8.78 6.59 -4.10
N ALA A 87 -9.36 5.93 -5.09
CA ALA A 87 -10.69 5.34 -4.96
C ALA A 87 -10.71 4.30 -3.82
N THR A 88 -9.70 3.43 -3.75
CA THR A 88 -9.53 2.47 -2.66
C THR A 88 -9.40 3.16 -1.31
N VAL A 89 -8.49 4.11 -1.17
CA VAL A 89 -8.16 4.73 0.12
C VAL A 89 -9.33 5.57 0.64
N ARG A 90 -10.02 6.30 -0.23
CA ARG A 90 -11.26 7.01 0.15
C ARG A 90 -12.35 6.05 0.57
N GLY A 91 -12.58 4.99 -0.20
CA GLY A 91 -13.58 3.97 0.13
C GLY A 91 -13.29 3.29 1.48
N LEU A 92 -12.02 2.97 1.75
CA LEU A 92 -11.58 2.42 3.02
C LEU A 92 -11.71 3.42 4.16
N SER A 93 -11.31 4.68 3.96
CA SER A 93 -11.40 5.73 4.98
C SER A 93 -12.85 5.97 5.39
N GLU A 94 -13.78 6.04 4.43
CA GLU A 94 -15.22 6.12 4.71
C GLU A 94 -15.72 4.89 5.49
N HIS A 95 -15.29 3.69 5.10
CA HIS A 95 -15.72 2.47 5.77
C HIS A 95 -15.21 2.39 7.21
N VAL A 96 -13.93 2.72 7.41
CA VAL A 96 -13.30 2.76 8.74
C VAL A 96 -13.97 3.82 9.61
N ALA A 97 -14.25 5.01 9.05
CA ALA A 97 -14.98 6.07 9.74
C ALA A 97 -16.42 5.68 10.09
N ALA A 98 -17.10 4.92 9.23
CA ALA A 98 -18.45 4.43 9.49
C ALA A 98 -18.48 3.25 10.48
N LYS A 99 -17.41 2.46 10.54
CA LYS A 99 -17.30 1.24 11.36
C LYS A 99 -16.12 1.26 12.32
N LEU A 100 -15.93 2.36 13.03
CA LEU A 100 -14.80 2.54 13.96
C LEU A 100 -14.70 1.42 14.99
N ASN A 101 -15.83 0.87 15.45
CA ASN A 101 -15.89 -0.20 16.45
C ASN A 101 -15.40 -1.58 15.94
N ASP A 102 -15.36 -1.79 14.62
CA ASP A 102 -14.85 -3.04 14.04
C ASP A 102 -13.32 -3.06 14.02
N PHE A 103 -12.63 -1.93 14.18
CA PHE A 103 -11.17 -1.84 14.14
C PHE A 103 -10.59 -1.74 15.56
N LYS A 104 -9.49 -2.44 15.85
CA LYS A 104 -8.81 -2.29 17.14
C LYS A 104 -8.17 -0.91 17.29
N GLN A 105 -7.73 -0.31 16.17
CA GLN A 105 -7.02 0.95 16.14
C GLN A 105 -7.48 1.84 14.97
N PRO A 106 -8.73 2.33 14.98
CA PRO A 106 -9.27 3.12 13.87
C PRO A 106 -8.53 4.44 13.66
N ASN A 107 -8.10 5.11 14.74
CA ASN A 107 -7.40 6.40 14.65
C ASN A 107 -6.05 6.30 13.90
N PRO A 108 -5.16 5.34 14.24
CA PRO A 108 -3.96 5.09 13.43
C PRO A 108 -4.25 4.71 11.98
N ILE A 109 -5.27 3.90 11.72
CA ILE A 109 -5.65 3.51 10.35
C ILE A 109 -6.09 4.73 9.55
N LEU A 110 -6.96 5.58 10.10
CA LEU A 110 -7.41 6.80 9.42
C LEU A 110 -6.26 7.78 9.18
N ARG A 111 -5.32 7.88 10.12
CA ARG A 111 -4.13 8.71 9.94
C ARG A 111 -3.24 8.19 8.81
N ASP A 112 -3.04 6.87 8.76
CA ASP A 112 -2.27 6.23 7.69
C ASP A 112 -2.98 6.38 6.34
N LEU A 113 -4.29 6.12 6.26
CA LEU A 113 -5.10 6.31 5.06
C LEU A 113 -5.06 7.75 4.56
N LYS A 114 -5.10 8.74 5.46
CA LYS A 114 -5.02 10.17 5.09
C LYS A 114 -3.62 10.56 4.57
N ALA A 115 -2.57 10.00 5.16
CA ALA A 115 -1.20 10.19 4.67
C ALA A 115 -1.03 9.57 3.28
N VAL A 116 -1.54 8.36 3.09
CA VAL A 116 -1.62 7.68 1.79
C VAL A 116 -2.41 8.52 0.78
N GLU A 117 -3.59 9.02 1.15
CA GLU A 117 -4.44 9.83 0.27
C GLU A 117 -3.69 11.08 -0.19
N THR A 118 -3.03 11.79 0.73
CA THR A 118 -2.26 13.00 0.39
C THR A 118 -1.17 12.70 -0.63
N LEU A 119 -0.44 11.59 -0.43
CA LEU A 119 0.59 11.15 -1.35
C LEU A 119 0.02 10.78 -2.73
N LEU A 120 -1.08 10.05 -2.76
CA LEU A 120 -1.70 9.63 -4.01
C LEU A 120 -2.36 10.80 -4.76
N VAL A 121 -2.87 11.81 -4.06
CA VAL A 121 -3.35 13.06 -4.69
C VAL A 121 -2.19 13.77 -5.38
N ALA A 122 -1.04 13.88 -4.73
CA ALA A 122 0.16 14.46 -5.33
C ALA A 122 0.64 13.64 -6.54
N ALA A 123 0.66 12.31 -6.42
CA ALA A 123 0.99 11.40 -7.52
C ALA A 123 0.01 11.54 -8.69
N GLN A 124 -1.29 11.62 -8.42
CA GLN A 124 -2.31 11.83 -9.46
C GLN A 124 -2.13 13.19 -10.15
N ALA A 125 -1.89 14.26 -9.39
CA ALA A 125 -1.66 15.60 -9.94
C ALA A 125 -0.42 15.65 -10.85
N ALA A 126 0.62 14.88 -10.51
CA ALA A 126 1.82 14.73 -11.31
C ALA A 126 1.71 13.69 -12.44
N GLY A 127 0.60 12.95 -12.53
CA GLY A 127 0.43 11.86 -13.50
C GLY A 127 1.37 10.67 -13.27
N VAL A 128 1.82 10.48 -12.03
CA VAL A 128 2.79 9.46 -11.61
C VAL A 128 2.05 8.20 -11.18
N LYS A 129 2.51 7.04 -11.66
CA LYS A 129 1.98 5.75 -11.22
C LYS A 129 2.59 5.35 -9.88
N PHE A 130 1.89 4.49 -9.16
CA PHE A 130 2.30 4.01 -7.86
C PHE A 130 2.06 2.52 -7.72
N HIS A 131 2.69 1.90 -6.75
CA HIS A 131 2.30 0.59 -6.24
C HIS A 131 2.52 0.54 -4.74
N PHE A 132 1.77 -0.34 -4.07
CA PHE A 132 2.06 -0.66 -2.68
C PHE A 132 3.13 -1.74 -2.62
N THR A 133 3.98 -1.67 -1.59
CA THR A 133 4.95 -2.70 -1.23
C THR A 133 4.74 -3.05 0.24
N LYS A 134 4.98 -4.32 0.60
CA LYS A 134 5.09 -4.74 2.00
C LYS A 134 6.55 -4.64 2.41
N THR A 135 6.83 -3.94 3.50
CA THR A 135 8.15 -3.93 4.13
C THR A 135 8.03 -4.33 5.59
N GLU A 136 9.03 -5.02 6.10
CA GLU A 136 9.20 -5.18 7.54
C GLU A 136 9.80 -3.91 8.13
N LEU A 137 9.27 -3.44 9.26
CA LEU A 137 9.55 -2.13 9.85
C LEU A 137 9.52 -2.19 11.39
#